data_AF-A0A2C9A7E0-F1
#
_entry.id   AF-A0A2C9A7E0-F1
#
_cell.length_a   1.000
_cell.length_b   1.000
_cell.length_c   1.000
_cell.angle_alpha   90.00
_cell.angle_beta   90.00
_cell.angle_gamma   90.00
#
_symmetry.space_group_name_H-M   'P 1'
#
loop_
_entity.id
_entity.type
_entity.pdbx_description
1 polymer ?
#
loop_
_entity_poly.entity_id
_entity_poly.type
_entity_poly.pdbx_seq_one_letter_code
_entity_poly.pdbx_strand_id
1 'polypeptide(L)'
;MLVYECEGEESDIKEWFKTINIVGIPLNEQELLNAIYSGPFVTAAKAEFSNSKNSNVQMWQTYVKGEPNRQGILSAALDWVSEVMISDEEAKKYKLPKKDSYMAKHRRDTNIDELKTYFNTVIDWASSVFDMTESEMCGLEWGRLYEIYHKNAYSPKVVHDKVMTLYADPYVKDRKGIFEYVLGGEVDKKLLNVRVFDEATKKSVYAVQTAKAQAEGISNCPFCAMSDNANKNKIWKLTDMDADHVTAWSKGGATDRSNCELLCKSHNRAKGNR
;
A
#
# COMPACT_ATOMS: atom_id res chain seq x y z
N MET A 1 -23.18 19.90 -30.23
CA MET A 1 -22.32 20.25 -29.08
C MET A 1 -23.22 20.84 -28.02
N LEU A 2 -23.34 20.19 -26.86
CA LEU A 2 -24.04 20.74 -25.70
C LEU A 2 -22.99 21.47 -24.86
N VAL A 3 -23.23 22.75 -24.56
CA VAL A 3 -22.38 23.58 -23.72
C VAL A 3 -23.19 23.92 -22.48
N TYR A 4 -22.67 23.55 -21.31
CA TYR A 4 -23.26 23.90 -20.03
C TYR A 4 -22.46 25.06 -19.44
N GLU A 5 -23.14 26.15 -19.13
CA GLU A 5 -22.59 27.30 -18.42
C GLU A 5 -23.10 27.24 -16.98
N CYS A 6 -22.18 27.21 -16.01
CA CYS A 6 -22.49 27.04 -14.60
C CYS A 6 -21.91 28.21 -13.81
N GLU A 7 -22.70 28.73 -12.87
CA GLU A 7 -22.28 29.74 -11.90
C GLU A 7 -22.65 29.25 -10.50
N GLY A 8 -21.74 29.42 -9.53
CA GLY A 8 -21.94 28.96 -8.15
C GLY A 8 -20.63 28.72 -7.41
N GLU A 9 -20.73 28.25 -6.17
CA GLU A 9 -19.57 27.80 -5.39
C GLU A 9 -18.98 26.53 -6.02
N GLU A 10 -17.68 26.33 -5.82
CA GLU A 10 -16.93 25.24 -6.47
C GLU A 10 -17.46 23.84 -6.10
N SER A 11 -17.96 23.68 -4.87
CA SER A 11 -18.65 22.47 -4.40
C SER A 11 -19.90 22.16 -5.22
N ASP A 12 -20.66 23.19 -5.57
CA ASP A 12 -21.98 23.07 -6.21
C ASP A 12 -21.81 22.77 -7.70
N ILE A 13 -20.83 23.42 -8.33
CA ILE A 13 -20.42 23.11 -9.71
C ILE A 13 -19.96 21.64 -9.81
N LYS A 14 -19.18 21.15 -8.83
CA LYS A 14 -18.68 19.75 -8.79
C LYS A 14 -19.84 18.74 -8.67
N GLU A 15 -20.82 18.99 -7.82
CA GLU A 15 -21.97 18.09 -7.62
C GLU A 15 -22.88 18.04 -8.86
N TRP A 16 -23.14 19.21 -9.45
CA TRP A 16 -23.95 19.30 -10.65
C TRP A 16 -23.27 18.66 -11.87
N PHE A 17 -21.96 18.86 -12.02
CA PHE A 17 -21.19 18.25 -13.11
C PHE A 17 -21.16 16.71 -13.03
N LYS A 18 -21.05 16.15 -11.82
CA LYS A 18 -21.16 14.69 -11.61
C LYS A 18 -22.53 14.14 -12.06
N THR A 19 -23.60 14.89 -11.80
CA THR A 19 -24.97 14.50 -12.16
C THR A 19 -25.17 14.41 -13.67
N ILE A 20 -24.58 15.34 -14.43
CA ILE A 20 -24.74 15.38 -15.89
C ILE A 20 -23.86 14.35 -16.60
N ASN A 21 -22.76 13.93 -15.97
CA ASN A 21 -21.76 13.05 -16.58
C ASN A 21 -22.08 11.54 -16.49
N ILE A 22 -23.36 11.20 -16.39
CA ILE A 22 -23.81 9.81 -16.21
C ILE A 22 -24.06 9.11 -17.56
N VAL A 23 -24.20 9.86 -18.65
CA VAL A 23 -24.47 9.29 -19.99
C VAL A 23 -23.15 9.00 -20.72
N GLY A 24 -22.82 7.71 -20.90
CA GLY A 24 -21.64 7.25 -21.64
C GLY A 24 -20.63 6.50 -20.76
N ILE A 25 -19.34 6.58 -21.09
CA ILE A 25 -18.26 6.15 -20.18
C ILE A 25 -18.11 7.23 -19.11
N PRO A 26 -18.37 6.93 -17.82
CA PRO A 26 -18.26 7.93 -16.77
C PRO A 26 -16.83 8.47 -16.68
N LEU A 27 -16.72 9.77 -16.46
CA LEU A 27 -15.43 10.36 -16.11
C LEU A 27 -14.95 9.81 -14.77
N ASN A 28 -13.65 9.49 -14.71
CA ASN A 28 -12.98 9.20 -13.46
C ASN A 28 -12.76 10.47 -12.63
N GLU A 29 -12.28 10.30 -11.42
CA GLU A 29 -12.09 11.40 -10.49
C GLU A 29 -11.18 12.51 -11.05
N GLN A 30 -10.02 12.15 -11.62
CA GLN A 30 -9.10 13.15 -12.19
C GLN A 30 -9.70 13.87 -13.40
N GLU A 31 -10.46 13.15 -14.22
CA GLU A 31 -11.19 13.71 -15.37
C GLU A 31 -12.22 14.75 -14.93
N LEU A 32 -12.92 14.51 -13.80
CA LEU A 32 -13.84 15.47 -13.19
C LEU A 32 -13.09 16.70 -12.63
N LEU A 33 -12.00 16.49 -11.89
CA LEU A 33 -11.19 17.59 -11.34
C LEU A 33 -10.65 18.49 -12.45
N ASN A 34 -10.17 17.90 -13.54
CA ASN A 34 -9.67 18.65 -14.70
C ASN A 34 -10.75 19.52 -15.39
N ALA A 35 -12.02 19.12 -15.31
CA ALA A 35 -13.12 19.92 -15.82
C ALA A 35 -13.42 21.11 -14.90
N ILE A 36 -13.45 20.88 -13.58
CA ILE A 36 -13.74 21.90 -12.56
C ILE A 36 -12.63 22.96 -12.51
N TYR A 37 -11.38 22.52 -12.41
CA TYR A 37 -10.20 23.38 -12.29
C TYR A 37 -9.56 23.70 -13.63
N SER A 38 -10.37 23.74 -14.69
CA SER A 38 -9.86 23.98 -16.05
C SER A 38 -9.10 25.31 -16.16
N GLY A 39 -8.04 25.27 -16.97
CA GLY A 39 -7.16 26.41 -17.23
C GLY A 39 -5.83 26.01 -17.88
N PRO A 40 -4.91 26.97 -18.08
CA PRO A 40 -3.62 26.73 -18.73
C PRO A 40 -2.80 25.63 -18.04
N PHE A 41 -2.83 25.55 -16.71
CA PHE A 41 -2.11 24.54 -15.93
C PHE A 41 -2.58 23.12 -16.27
N VAL A 42 -3.89 22.85 -16.23
CA VAL A 42 -4.46 21.55 -16.58
C VAL A 42 -4.14 21.18 -18.03
N THR A 43 -4.15 22.16 -18.93
CA THR A 43 -3.81 21.95 -20.34
C THR A 43 -2.36 21.47 -20.48
N ALA A 44 -1.41 22.15 -19.83
CA ALA A 44 0.00 21.77 -19.82
C ALA A 44 0.22 20.42 -19.13
N ALA A 45 -0.43 20.17 -17.98
CA ALA A 45 -0.31 18.93 -17.22
C ALA A 45 -0.79 17.72 -18.02
N LYS A 46 -1.90 17.85 -18.76
CA LYS A 46 -2.40 16.80 -19.66
C LYS A 46 -1.48 16.57 -20.85
N ALA A 47 -0.88 17.62 -21.40
CA ALA A 47 0.07 17.48 -22.51
C ALA A 47 1.31 16.66 -22.12
N GLU A 48 1.75 16.76 -20.86
CA GLU A 48 2.86 15.98 -20.31
C GLU A 48 2.42 14.56 -19.90
N PHE A 49 1.46 14.46 -18.97
CA PHE A 49 1.16 13.23 -18.24
C PHE A 49 0.02 12.39 -18.84
N SER A 50 -0.78 12.96 -19.75
CA SER A 50 -1.88 12.26 -20.41
C SER A 50 -1.61 11.96 -21.89
N ASN A 51 -0.40 12.24 -22.37
CA ASN A 51 0.02 11.94 -23.72
C ASN A 51 0.60 10.52 -23.81
N SER A 52 -0.16 9.58 -24.36
CA SER A 52 0.28 8.19 -24.54
C SER A 52 1.50 8.03 -25.47
N LYS A 53 1.90 9.08 -26.22
CA LYS A 53 3.10 9.09 -27.06
C LYS A 53 4.33 9.69 -26.35
N ASN A 54 4.21 10.11 -25.09
CA ASN A 54 5.35 10.60 -24.32
C ASN A 54 6.37 9.46 -24.12
N SER A 55 7.64 9.71 -24.38
CA SER A 55 8.72 8.71 -24.31
C SER A 55 8.89 8.10 -22.92
N ASN A 56 8.45 8.80 -21.88
CA ASN A 56 8.62 8.36 -20.49
C ASN A 56 7.48 7.46 -20.01
N VAL A 57 6.39 7.30 -20.77
CA VAL A 57 5.20 6.55 -20.34
C VAL A 57 5.54 5.13 -19.92
N GLN A 58 6.39 4.44 -20.68
CA GLN A 58 6.78 3.06 -20.36
C GLN A 58 7.50 2.97 -19.01
N MET A 59 8.38 3.93 -18.71
CA MET A 59 9.06 4.02 -17.42
C MET A 59 8.06 4.34 -16.31
N TRP A 60 7.23 5.36 -16.48
CA TRP A 60 6.25 5.77 -15.48
C TRP A 60 5.27 4.66 -15.11
N GLN A 61 4.83 3.85 -16.09
CA GLN A 61 3.93 2.72 -15.87
C GLN A 61 4.55 1.56 -15.07
N THR A 62 5.87 1.54 -14.89
CA THR A 62 6.54 0.62 -13.95
C THR A 62 6.19 0.95 -12.50
N TYR A 63 5.99 2.24 -12.19
CA TYR A 63 5.78 2.73 -10.83
C TYR A 63 4.32 3.13 -10.58
N VAL A 64 3.67 3.70 -11.59
CA VAL A 64 2.34 4.31 -11.47
C VAL A 64 1.31 3.47 -12.21
N LYS A 65 0.21 3.17 -11.52
CA LYS A 65 -0.91 2.44 -12.10
C LYS A 65 -1.85 3.40 -12.84
N GLY A 66 -2.22 3.03 -14.06
CA GLY A 66 -3.29 3.69 -14.82
C GLY A 66 -2.90 4.02 -16.26
N GLU A 67 -3.90 4.29 -17.08
CA GLU A 67 -3.68 4.65 -18.48
C GLU A 67 -3.41 6.16 -18.60
N PRO A 68 -2.42 6.60 -19.41
CA PRO A 68 -2.14 8.03 -19.61
C PRO A 68 -3.37 8.80 -20.13
N ASN A 69 -4.06 8.25 -21.13
CA ASN A 69 -5.26 8.85 -21.73
C ASN A 69 -6.47 8.89 -20.79
N ARG A 70 -6.50 8.05 -19.74
CA ARG A 70 -7.43 8.12 -18.61
C ARG A 70 -6.84 8.86 -17.41
N GLN A 71 -5.76 9.63 -17.61
CA GLN A 71 -5.19 10.56 -16.64
C GLN A 71 -4.65 9.88 -15.37
N GLY A 72 -4.32 8.58 -15.41
CA GLY A 72 -3.81 7.86 -14.25
C GLY A 72 -2.47 8.40 -13.74
N ILE A 73 -1.56 8.71 -14.67
CA ILE A 73 -0.23 9.26 -14.32
C ILE A 73 -0.37 10.69 -13.79
N LEU A 74 -1.21 11.52 -14.43
CA LEU A 74 -1.50 12.87 -13.94
C LEU A 74 -2.11 12.84 -12.54
N SER A 75 -3.04 11.91 -12.29
CA SER A 75 -3.65 11.73 -10.98
C SER A 75 -2.59 11.49 -9.92
N ALA A 76 -1.70 10.51 -10.12
CA ALA A 76 -0.65 10.18 -9.16
C ALA A 76 0.32 11.34 -8.94
N ALA A 77 0.72 12.04 -10.00
CA ALA A 77 1.60 13.21 -9.88
C ALA A 77 0.96 14.31 -9.01
N LEU A 78 -0.33 14.59 -9.22
CA LEU A 78 -1.09 15.55 -8.43
C LEU A 78 -1.30 15.09 -6.99
N ASP A 79 -1.59 13.80 -6.78
CA ASP A 79 -1.69 13.23 -5.43
C ASP A 79 -0.39 13.48 -4.66
N TRP A 80 0.76 13.11 -5.24
CA TRP A 80 2.03 13.21 -4.54
C TRP A 80 2.46 14.66 -4.25
N VAL A 81 2.38 15.58 -5.23
CA VAL A 81 2.82 16.96 -5.01
C VAL A 81 1.89 17.68 -4.03
N SER A 82 0.59 17.39 -4.08
CA SER A 82 -0.38 18.07 -3.22
C SER A 82 -0.20 17.72 -1.74
N GLU A 83 0.26 16.51 -1.42
CA GLU A 83 0.52 16.11 -0.04
C GLU A 83 1.62 16.93 0.64
N VAL A 84 2.59 17.40 -0.14
CA VAL A 84 3.74 18.18 0.34
C VAL A 84 3.50 19.69 0.21
N MET A 85 2.88 20.13 -0.90
CA MET A 85 2.75 21.56 -1.21
C MET A 85 1.49 22.21 -0.63
N ILE A 86 0.51 21.41 -0.19
CA ILE A 86 -0.70 21.90 0.46
C ILE A 86 -0.72 21.49 1.93
N SER A 87 -0.75 22.49 2.81
CA SER A 87 -0.90 22.29 4.24
C SER A 87 -2.30 21.80 4.61
N ASP A 88 -2.42 21.09 5.73
CA ASP A 88 -3.71 20.66 6.26
C ASP A 88 -4.62 21.86 6.59
N GLU A 89 -4.04 22.99 7.02
CA GLU A 89 -4.76 24.24 7.30
C GLU A 89 -5.33 24.85 6.01
N GLU A 90 -4.57 24.84 4.92
CA GLU A 90 -5.01 25.32 3.60
C GLU A 90 -6.18 24.46 3.08
N ALA A 91 -6.02 23.14 3.11
CA ALA A 91 -7.09 22.20 2.72
C ALA A 91 -8.36 22.40 3.57
N LYS A 92 -8.22 22.54 4.90
CA LYS A 92 -9.34 22.77 5.82
C LYS A 92 -10.03 24.12 5.60
N LYS A 93 -9.27 25.19 5.32
CA LYS A 93 -9.81 26.54 5.11
C LYS A 93 -10.84 26.57 3.99
N TYR A 94 -10.55 25.87 2.89
CA TYR A 94 -11.43 25.80 1.73
C TYR A 94 -12.34 24.56 1.73
N LYS A 95 -12.22 23.68 2.73
CA LYS A 95 -12.93 22.40 2.83
C LYS A 95 -12.75 21.52 1.58
N LEU A 96 -11.56 21.58 0.99
CA LEU A 96 -11.20 20.83 -0.20
C LEU A 96 -10.13 19.80 0.17
N PRO A 97 -10.12 18.62 -0.47
CA PRO A 97 -8.94 17.75 -0.45
C PRO A 97 -7.68 18.52 -0.87
N LYS A 98 -6.49 18.06 -0.43
CA LYS A 98 -5.23 18.71 -0.80
C LYS A 98 -5.03 18.78 -2.30
N LYS A 99 -5.35 17.70 -3.01
CA LYS A 99 -5.29 17.64 -4.47
C LYS A 99 -6.17 18.69 -5.15
N ASP A 100 -7.43 18.80 -4.73
CA ASP A 100 -8.36 19.83 -5.19
C ASP A 100 -7.80 21.24 -4.93
N SER A 101 -7.28 21.47 -3.71
CA SER A 101 -6.70 22.76 -3.32
C SER A 101 -5.48 23.13 -4.17
N TYR A 102 -4.62 22.15 -4.48
CA TYR A 102 -3.48 22.32 -5.38
C TYR A 102 -3.95 22.73 -6.79
N MET A 103 -4.90 21.99 -7.36
CA MET A 103 -5.42 22.30 -8.68
C MET A 103 -6.12 23.66 -8.73
N ALA A 104 -6.90 24.01 -7.71
CA ALA A 104 -7.58 25.31 -7.60
C ALA A 104 -6.57 26.47 -7.58
N LYS A 105 -5.50 26.33 -6.81
CA LYS A 105 -4.43 27.31 -6.65
C LYS A 105 -3.67 27.55 -7.96
N HIS A 106 -3.33 26.47 -8.66
CA HIS A 106 -2.47 26.51 -9.84
C HIS A 106 -3.23 26.65 -11.17
N ARG A 107 -4.56 26.60 -11.20
CA ARG A 107 -5.35 26.55 -12.46
C ARG A 107 -5.00 27.64 -13.50
N ARG A 108 -4.51 28.80 -13.08
CA ARG A 108 -4.14 29.93 -13.96
C ARG A 108 -2.67 29.93 -14.37
N ASP A 109 -1.84 29.08 -13.79
CA ASP A 109 -0.41 28.99 -14.08
C ASP A 109 -0.19 28.48 -15.50
N THR A 110 0.82 29.02 -16.18
CA THR A 110 1.12 28.70 -17.58
C THR A 110 2.15 27.59 -17.75
N ASN A 111 2.74 27.10 -16.65
CA ASN A 111 3.70 26.00 -16.63
C ASN A 111 3.33 24.99 -15.53
N ILE A 112 4.04 23.86 -15.52
CA ILE A 112 3.83 22.75 -14.56
C ILE A 112 5.15 22.32 -13.91
N ASP A 113 6.12 23.24 -13.82
CA ASP A 113 7.50 22.89 -13.50
C ASP A 113 7.63 22.25 -12.12
N GLU A 114 6.86 22.72 -11.14
CA GLU A 114 6.80 22.14 -9.79
C GLU A 114 6.26 20.70 -9.80
N LEU A 115 5.08 20.50 -10.40
CA LEU A 115 4.45 19.18 -10.55
C LEU A 115 5.40 18.20 -11.27
N LYS A 116 6.00 18.64 -12.37
CA LYS A 116 6.90 17.82 -13.20
C LYS A 116 8.20 17.48 -12.48
N THR A 117 8.81 18.46 -11.82
CA THR A 117 10.06 18.28 -11.08
C THR A 117 9.87 17.33 -9.92
N TYR A 118 8.81 17.52 -9.13
CA TYR A 118 8.53 16.68 -7.97
C TYR A 118 8.23 15.23 -8.39
N PHE A 119 7.38 15.03 -9.41
CA PHE A 119 7.08 13.70 -9.93
C PHE A 119 8.35 12.97 -10.42
N ASN A 120 9.18 13.63 -11.23
CA ASN A 120 10.43 13.03 -11.71
C ASN A 120 11.40 12.73 -10.56
N THR A 121 11.49 13.61 -9.56
CA THR A 121 12.34 13.37 -8.38
C THR A 121 11.98 12.07 -7.65
N VAL A 122 10.68 11.80 -7.47
CA VAL A 122 10.19 10.56 -6.87
C VAL A 122 10.55 9.33 -7.72
N ILE A 123 10.34 9.41 -9.03
CA ILE A 123 10.62 8.31 -9.96
C ILE A 123 12.13 8.04 -10.09
N ASP A 124 12.93 9.11 -10.22
CA ASP A 124 14.38 9.03 -10.34
C ASP A 124 14.99 8.43 -9.06
N TRP A 125 14.48 8.82 -7.89
CA TRP A 125 14.85 8.17 -6.64
C TRP A 125 14.51 6.68 -6.64
N ALA A 126 13.26 6.32 -6.94
CA ALA A 126 12.83 4.91 -6.93
C ALA A 126 13.65 4.05 -7.91
N SER A 127 13.90 4.55 -9.12
CA SER A 127 14.73 3.88 -10.12
C SER A 127 16.21 3.81 -9.75
N SER A 128 16.73 4.78 -8.99
CA SER A 128 18.10 4.73 -8.48
C SER A 128 18.28 3.70 -7.36
N VAL A 129 17.24 3.44 -6.56
CA VAL A 129 17.28 2.49 -5.45
C VAL A 129 17.08 1.05 -5.92
N PHE A 130 16.16 0.84 -6.88
CA PHE A 130 15.81 -0.47 -7.41
C PHE A 130 16.30 -0.59 -8.86
N ASP A 131 17.43 -1.26 -9.06
CA ASP A 131 18.03 -1.55 -10.39
C ASP A 131 17.33 -2.70 -11.14
N MET A 132 16.08 -2.97 -10.78
CA MET A 132 15.23 -4.03 -11.31
C MET A 132 13.84 -3.52 -11.62
N THR A 133 13.06 -4.32 -12.34
CA THR A 133 11.68 -3.99 -12.68
C THR A 133 10.81 -5.21 -12.42
N GLU A 134 9.91 -5.08 -11.44
CA GLU A 134 8.96 -6.12 -11.06
C GLU A 134 7.54 -5.57 -11.16
N SER A 135 6.59 -6.44 -11.53
CA SER A 135 5.19 -6.03 -11.75
C SER A 135 4.53 -5.44 -10.49
N GLU A 136 4.98 -5.89 -9.33
CA GLU A 136 4.49 -5.49 -8.01
C GLU A 136 4.94 -4.08 -7.61
N MET A 137 5.92 -3.49 -8.30
CA MET A 137 6.33 -2.09 -8.13
C MET A 137 5.24 -1.12 -8.62
N CYS A 138 4.40 -1.56 -9.55
CA CYS A 138 3.34 -0.73 -10.12
C CYS A 138 2.22 -0.48 -9.11
N GLY A 139 1.96 0.81 -8.85
CA GLY A 139 0.92 1.29 -7.95
C GLY A 139 1.27 1.19 -6.47
N LEU A 140 2.56 1.16 -6.11
CA LEU A 140 2.96 1.46 -4.74
C LEU A 140 2.81 2.96 -4.46
N GLU A 141 2.72 3.32 -3.18
CA GLU A 141 2.60 4.70 -2.70
C GLU A 141 3.95 5.45 -2.81
N TRP A 142 4.52 5.54 -4.01
CA TRP A 142 5.88 6.02 -4.25
C TRP A 142 6.12 7.44 -3.73
N GLY A 143 5.14 8.35 -3.82
CA GLY A 143 5.23 9.68 -3.21
C GLY A 143 5.44 9.61 -1.70
N ARG A 144 4.64 8.80 -0.99
CA ARG A 144 4.80 8.58 0.46
C ARG A 144 6.12 7.89 0.78
N LEU A 145 6.48 6.85 0.01
CA LEU A 145 7.72 6.10 0.22
C LEU A 145 8.94 7.01 0.05
N TYR A 146 8.93 7.89 -0.96
CA TYR A 146 9.95 8.89 -1.15
C TYR A 146 10.07 9.76 0.10
N GLU A 147 8.99 10.38 0.55
CA GLU A 147 9.01 11.28 1.72
C GLU A 147 9.55 10.62 3.00
N ILE A 148 9.27 9.32 3.21
CA ILE A 148 9.73 8.59 4.39
C ILE A 148 11.19 8.14 4.25
N TYR A 149 11.60 7.66 3.07
CA TYR A 149 12.81 6.85 2.92
C TYR A 149 13.93 7.50 2.11
N HIS A 150 13.69 8.58 1.34
CA HIS A 150 14.68 9.10 0.38
C HIS A 150 16.00 9.58 1.00
N LYS A 151 16.00 9.90 2.29
CA LYS A 151 17.20 10.38 3.01
C LYS A 151 18.14 9.25 3.44
N ASN A 152 17.70 8.00 3.32
CA ASN A 152 18.52 6.84 3.64
C ASN A 152 19.46 6.52 2.48
N ALA A 153 20.66 6.04 2.80
CA ALA A 153 21.59 5.54 1.79
C ALA A 153 21.24 4.09 1.43
N TYR A 154 21.05 3.83 0.14
CA TYR A 154 20.79 2.50 -0.39
C TYR A 154 21.94 2.08 -1.33
N SER A 155 22.35 0.82 -1.25
CA SER A 155 23.18 0.19 -2.28
C SER A 155 22.24 -0.61 -3.19
N PRO A 156 22.10 -0.24 -4.48
CA PRO A 156 21.15 -0.91 -5.39
C PRO A 156 21.36 -2.41 -5.45
N LYS A 157 22.62 -2.85 -5.50
CA LYS A 157 22.97 -4.28 -5.45
C LYS A 157 22.48 -4.98 -4.18
N VAL A 158 22.63 -4.35 -3.01
CA VAL A 158 22.18 -4.94 -1.74
C VAL A 158 20.65 -4.99 -1.70
N VAL A 159 19.97 -3.96 -2.18
CA VAL A 159 18.50 -3.92 -2.29
C VAL A 159 18.03 -5.05 -3.20
N HIS A 160 18.62 -5.19 -4.39
CA HIS A 160 18.35 -6.26 -5.34
C HIS A 160 18.45 -7.65 -4.69
N ASP A 161 19.59 -7.95 -4.06
CA ASP A 161 19.85 -9.26 -3.48
C ASP A 161 18.85 -9.59 -2.35
N LYS A 162 18.42 -8.59 -1.56
CA LYS A 162 17.37 -8.74 -0.54
C LYS A 162 16.00 -8.98 -1.14
N VAL A 163 15.60 -8.21 -2.15
CA VAL A 163 14.32 -8.38 -2.83
C VAL A 163 14.23 -9.79 -3.43
N MET A 164 15.27 -10.25 -4.14
CA MET A 164 15.29 -11.58 -4.74
C MET A 164 15.24 -12.70 -3.71
N THR A 165 15.89 -12.52 -2.56
CA THR A 165 15.80 -13.47 -1.44
C THR A 165 14.36 -13.60 -0.93
N LEU A 166 13.66 -12.47 -0.76
CA LEU A 166 12.27 -12.45 -0.30
C LEU A 166 11.29 -12.97 -1.37
N TYR A 167 11.56 -12.74 -2.66
CA TYR A 167 10.78 -13.30 -3.76
C TYR A 167 10.89 -14.83 -3.84
N ALA A 168 12.05 -15.38 -3.49
CA ALA A 168 12.29 -16.82 -3.44
C ALA A 168 11.71 -17.49 -2.18
N ASP A 169 11.34 -16.71 -1.16
CA ASP A 169 10.78 -17.24 0.08
C ASP A 169 9.30 -17.64 -0.11
N PRO A 170 8.95 -18.94 -0.01
CA PRO A 170 7.57 -19.40 -0.20
C PRO A 170 6.60 -18.92 0.89
N TYR A 171 7.09 -18.40 2.00
CA TYR A 171 6.28 -17.92 3.12
C TYR A 171 5.85 -16.46 2.97
N VAL A 172 6.53 -15.66 2.15
CA VAL A 172 6.11 -14.29 1.82
C VAL A 172 4.85 -14.33 0.95
N LYS A 173 3.75 -13.73 1.44
CA LYS A 173 2.47 -13.72 0.70
C LYS A 173 2.16 -12.37 0.07
N ASP A 174 2.74 -11.29 0.59
CA ASP A 174 2.60 -9.97 0.01
C ASP A 174 3.92 -9.54 -0.64
N ARG A 175 3.98 -9.71 -1.96
CA ARG A 175 5.15 -9.30 -2.76
C ARG A 175 5.25 -7.79 -2.91
N LYS A 176 4.14 -7.05 -2.82
CA LYS A 176 4.17 -5.57 -2.89
C LYS A 176 4.81 -4.99 -1.64
N GLY A 177 4.58 -5.61 -0.49
CA GLY A 177 5.18 -5.16 0.76
C GLY A 177 6.70 -5.39 0.86
N ILE A 178 7.30 -6.20 -0.02
CA ILE A 178 8.76 -6.44 -0.04
C ILE A 178 9.52 -5.12 -0.25
N PHE A 179 9.09 -4.27 -1.18
CA PHE A 179 9.79 -3.04 -1.52
C PHE A 179 9.86 -2.08 -0.32
N GLU A 180 8.73 -1.83 0.32
CA GLU A 180 8.69 -0.98 1.53
C GLU A 180 9.43 -1.64 2.70
N TYR A 181 9.32 -2.95 2.87
CA TYR A 181 10.05 -3.68 3.91
C TYR A 181 11.57 -3.51 3.77
N VAL A 182 12.10 -3.61 2.55
CA VAL A 182 13.52 -3.43 2.27
C VAL A 182 13.93 -1.95 2.44
N LEU A 183 13.12 -1.00 1.97
CA LEU A 183 13.35 0.43 2.19
C LEU A 183 13.41 0.80 3.68
N GLY A 184 12.52 0.20 4.47
CA GLY A 184 12.43 0.37 5.93
C GLY A 184 13.49 -0.40 6.72
N GLY A 185 14.51 -0.96 6.07
CA GLY A 185 15.60 -1.66 6.75
C GLY A 185 15.20 -3.00 7.35
N GLU A 186 14.19 -3.67 6.78
CA GLU A 186 13.73 -5.01 7.18
C GLU A 186 13.13 -5.06 8.60
N VAL A 187 12.54 -3.95 9.04
CA VAL A 187 11.96 -3.81 10.39
C VAL A 187 10.48 -4.19 10.42
N ASP A 188 9.66 -3.64 9.50
CA ASP A 188 8.20 -3.75 9.56
C ASP A 188 7.68 -5.02 8.86
N LYS A 189 7.85 -6.15 9.53
CA LYS A 189 7.61 -7.50 8.99
C LYS A 189 6.16 -7.76 8.57
N LYS A 190 5.19 -7.00 9.09
CA LYS A 190 3.77 -7.10 8.72
C LYS A 190 3.55 -6.85 7.23
N LEU A 191 4.43 -6.09 6.58
CA LEU A 191 4.41 -5.79 5.15
C LEU A 191 4.52 -7.06 4.29
N LEU A 192 5.16 -8.12 4.79
CA LEU A 192 5.37 -9.35 4.02
C LEU A 192 4.17 -10.32 4.08
N ASN A 193 3.22 -10.08 4.99
CA ASN A 193 2.06 -10.95 5.26
C ASN A 193 2.45 -12.43 5.34
N VAL A 194 3.47 -12.75 6.14
CA VAL A 194 4.05 -14.10 6.19
C VAL A 194 3.02 -15.06 6.79
N ARG A 195 2.55 -16.04 6.00
CA ARG A 195 1.79 -17.18 6.56
C ARG A 195 2.77 -18.21 7.05
N VAL A 196 2.76 -18.43 8.35
CA VAL A 196 3.83 -19.14 9.02
C VAL A 196 3.86 -20.64 8.69
N PHE A 197 2.81 -21.42 8.97
CA PHE A 197 2.90 -22.89 8.82
C PHE A 197 2.00 -23.43 7.71
N ASP A 198 2.49 -24.43 6.98
CA ASP A 198 1.69 -25.19 6.02
C ASP A 198 0.62 -26.06 6.74
N GLU A 199 -0.41 -26.48 6.01
CA GLU A 199 -1.53 -27.23 6.59
C GLU A 199 -1.13 -28.62 7.13
N ALA A 200 -0.10 -29.26 6.58
CA ALA A 200 0.38 -30.55 7.08
C ALA A 200 1.08 -30.38 8.44
N THR A 201 1.94 -29.36 8.56
CA THR A 201 2.59 -28.95 9.80
C THR A 201 1.54 -28.61 10.86
N LYS A 202 0.53 -27.79 10.53
CA LYS A 202 -0.55 -27.45 11.47
C LYS A 202 -1.28 -28.69 12.00
N LYS A 203 -1.69 -29.59 11.11
CA LYS A 203 -2.39 -30.83 11.50
C LYS A 203 -1.52 -31.71 12.38
N SER A 204 -0.24 -31.84 12.03
CA SER A 204 0.71 -32.67 12.77
C SER A 204 0.94 -32.14 14.19
N VAL A 205 1.20 -30.84 14.33
CA VAL A 205 1.46 -30.20 15.63
C VAL A 205 0.19 -30.18 16.48
N TYR A 206 -0.97 -29.89 15.88
CA TYR A 206 -2.27 -29.98 16.58
C TYR A 206 -2.50 -31.36 17.20
N ALA A 207 -2.25 -32.43 16.45
CA ALA A 207 -2.44 -33.80 16.93
C ALA A 207 -1.54 -34.09 18.14
N VAL A 208 -0.26 -33.70 18.07
CA VAL A 208 0.71 -33.89 19.16
C VAL A 208 0.32 -33.07 20.40
N GLN A 209 0.04 -31.76 20.25
CA GLN A 209 -0.37 -30.90 21.36
C GLN A 209 -1.67 -31.38 22.01
N THR A 210 -2.64 -31.81 21.21
CA THR A 210 -3.93 -32.27 21.71
C THR A 210 -3.81 -33.58 22.48
N ALA A 211 -3.03 -34.55 21.97
CA ALA A 211 -2.80 -35.81 22.66
C ALA A 211 -2.09 -35.59 24.01
N LYS A 212 -1.08 -34.72 24.05
CA LYS A 212 -0.39 -34.35 25.30
C LYS A 212 -1.34 -33.68 26.30
N ALA A 213 -2.09 -32.68 25.84
CA ALA A 213 -3.03 -31.95 26.68
C ALA A 213 -4.13 -32.85 27.28
N GLN A 214 -4.63 -33.81 26.50
CA GLN A 214 -5.59 -34.80 26.96
C GLN A 214 -5.01 -35.73 28.04
N ALA A 215 -3.76 -36.17 27.88
CA ALA A 215 -3.09 -37.02 28.87
C ALA A 215 -2.84 -36.27 30.20
N GLU A 216 -2.54 -34.97 30.12
CA GLU A 216 -2.26 -34.11 31.29
C GLU A 216 -3.52 -33.46 31.88
N GLY A 217 -4.68 -33.58 31.22
CA GLY A 217 -5.93 -32.96 31.67
C GLY A 217 -5.96 -31.43 31.55
N ILE A 218 -5.15 -30.85 30.66
CA ILE A 218 -5.00 -29.40 30.45
C ILE A 218 -5.49 -28.99 29.05
N SER A 219 -5.48 -27.69 28.75
CA SER A 219 -5.81 -27.16 27.43
C SER A 219 -4.71 -27.46 26.39
N ASN A 220 -5.11 -27.72 25.15
CA ASN A 220 -4.18 -27.81 24.02
C ASN A 220 -3.67 -26.44 23.53
N CYS A 221 -4.13 -25.34 24.12
CA CYS A 221 -3.52 -24.02 23.99
C CYS A 221 -2.63 -23.73 25.23
N PRO A 222 -1.30 -23.56 25.06
CA PRO A 222 -0.37 -23.34 26.18
C PRO A 222 -0.77 -22.17 27.11
N PHE A 223 -1.21 -21.05 26.54
CA PHE A 223 -1.68 -19.90 27.32
C PHE A 223 -2.95 -20.18 28.11
N CYS A 224 -3.89 -20.97 27.56
CA CYS A 224 -5.05 -21.42 28.33
C CYS A 224 -4.63 -22.33 29.48
N ALA A 225 -3.74 -23.29 29.24
CA ALA A 225 -3.25 -24.22 30.26
C ALA A 225 -2.53 -23.51 31.42
N MET A 226 -1.81 -22.43 31.14
CA MET A 226 -1.15 -21.59 32.15
C MET A 226 -2.10 -20.62 32.87
N SER A 227 -3.29 -20.38 32.32
CA SER A 227 -4.27 -19.44 32.90
C SER A 227 -5.20 -20.11 33.90
N ASP A 228 -5.58 -19.41 34.97
CA ASP A 228 -6.52 -19.90 35.98
C ASP A 228 -7.98 -19.52 35.66
N ASN A 229 -8.37 -19.69 34.39
CA ASN A 229 -9.72 -19.37 33.91
C ASN A 229 -10.47 -20.63 33.43
N ALA A 230 -11.73 -20.45 33.01
CA ALA A 230 -12.60 -21.53 32.55
C ALA A 230 -12.04 -22.33 31.36
N ASN A 231 -11.04 -21.82 30.62
CA ASN A 231 -10.43 -22.50 29.48
C ASN A 231 -9.21 -23.34 29.85
N LYS A 232 -8.78 -23.39 31.12
CA LYS A 232 -7.55 -24.09 31.56
C LYS A 232 -7.45 -25.54 31.10
N ASN A 233 -8.58 -26.24 31.02
CA ASN A 233 -8.66 -27.64 30.61
C ASN A 233 -9.40 -27.83 29.27
N LYS A 234 -9.65 -26.73 28.53
CA LYS A 234 -10.43 -26.78 27.29
C LYS A 234 -9.59 -27.31 26.13
N ILE A 235 -10.09 -28.36 25.47
CA ILE A 235 -9.53 -28.84 24.20
C ILE A 235 -10.21 -28.10 23.05
N TRP A 236 -9.47 -27.24 22.37
CA TRP A 236 -9.92 -26.49 21.21
C TRP A 236 -9.87 -27.36 19.96
N LYS A 237 -10.83 -27.19 19.05
CA LYS A 237 -10.78 -27.82 17.72
C LYS A 237 -9.74 -27.10 16.86
N LEU A 238 -9.16 -27.80 15.89
CA LEU A 238 -8.22 -27.22 14.93
C LEU A 238 -8.78 -25.96 14.24
N THR A 239 -10.07 -25.93 13.91
CA THR A 239 -10.74 -24.77 13.30
C THR A 239 -10.82 -23.54 14.21
N ASP A 240 -10.63 -23.72 15.51
CA ASP A 240 -10.66 -22.67 16.55
C ASP A 240 -9.25 -22.29 17.03
N MET A 241 -8.23 -22.83 16.37
CA MET A 241 -6.83 -22.60 16.66
C MET A 241 -6.11 -22.06 15.42
N ASP A 242 -5.06 -21.30 15.66
CA ASP A 242 -4.12 -20.84 14.65
C ASP A 242 -2.73 -21.30 15.04
N ALA A 243 -1.90 -21.60 14.05
CA ALA A 243 -0.51 -21.94 14.28
C ALA A 243 0.35 -20.68 14.30
N ASP A 244 1.31 -20.67 15.21
CA ASP A 244 2.14 -19.54 15.54
C ASP A 244 3.51 -20.01 16.01
N HIS A 245 4.50 -19.13 15.98
CA HIS A 245 5.85 -19.50 16.35
C HIS A 245 6.03 -19.47 17.88
N VAL A 246 6.68 -20.50 18.43
CA VAL A 246 7.12 -20.49 19.84
C VAL A 246 8.09 -19.33 20.06
N THR A 247 9.13 -19.26 19.24
CA THR A 247 10.01 -18.09 19.11
C THR A 247 9.55 -17.28 17.91
N ALA A 248 9.10 -16.05 18.12
CA ALA A 248 8.66 -15.18 17.04
C ALA A 248 9.70 -15.16 15.90
N TRP A 249 9.25 -15.32 14.64
CA TRP A 249 10.11 -15.16 13.46
C TRP A 249 10.85 -13.82 13.45
N SER A 250 10.22 -12.79 14.03
CA SER A 250 10.85 -11.48 14.22
C SER A 250 12.18 -11.54 15.00
N LYS A 251 12.36 -12.53 15.87
CA LYS A 251 13.54 -12.80 16.69
C LYS A 251 14.40 -13.96 16.15
N GLY A 252 14.25 -14.31 14.87
CA GLY A 252 15.02 -15.39 14.23
C GLY A 252 14.43 -16.78 14.43
N GLY A 253 13.18 -16.89 14.88
CA GLY A 253 12.49 -18.17 14.97
C GLY A 253 12.30 -18.80 13.60
N ALA A 254 12.77 -20.04 13.43
CA ALA A 254 12.61 -20.78 12.18
C ALA A 254 11.14 -21.10 11.90
N THR A 255 10.77 -21.16 10.63
CA THR A 255 9.42 -21.53 10.20
C THR A 255 9.38 -23.03 9.88
N ASP A 256 9.54 -23.84 10.92
CA ASP A 256 9.50 -25.29 10.83
C ASP A 256 8.66 -25.90 11.96
N ARG A 257 8.43 -27.23 11.87
CA ARG A 257 7.63 -27.96 12.85
C ARG A 257 8.11 -27.80 14.29
N SER A 258 9.41 -27.64 14.53
CA SER A 258 9.99 -27.54 15.87
C SER A 258 9.66 -26.21 16.56
N ASN A 259 9.42 -25.16 15.78
CA ASN A 259 9.04 -23.84 16.28
C ASN A 259 7.54 -23.55 16.11
N CYS A 260 6.72 -24.55 15.76
CA CYS A 260 5.29 -24.40 15.57
C CYS A 260 4.51 -24.78 16.83
N GLU A 261 3.62 -23.89 17.26
CA GLU A 261 2.61 -24.15 18.29
C GLU A 261 1.21 -23.72 17.82
N LEU A 262 0.17 -24.42 18.26
CA LEU A 262 -1.22 -24.06 18.05
C LEU A 262 -1.74 -23.29 19.27
N LEU A 263 -2.29 -22.11 19.02
CA LEU A 263 -2.93 -21.25 20.01
C LEU A 263 -4.41 -21.12 19.67
N CYS A 264 -5.29 -20.99 20.68
CA CYS A 264 -6.67 -20.62 20.41
C CYS A 264 -6.70 -19.23 19.75
N LYS A 265 -7.67 -18.97 18.87
CA LYS A 265 -7.77 -17.69 18.13
C LYS A 265 -7.68 -16.46 19.02
N SER A 266 -8.21 -16.51 20.24
CA SER A 266 -8.13 -15.41 21.19
C SER A 266 -6.69 -15.11 21.62
N HIS A 267 -5.94 -16.14 22.02
CA HIS A 267 -4.54 -15.97 22.43
C HIS A 267 -3.63 -15.67 21.24
N ASN A 268 -3.88 -16.27 20.07
CA ASN A 268 -3.13 -15.95 18.86
C ASN A 268 -3.28 -14.46 18.49
N ARG A 269 -4.50 -13.93 18.54
CA ARG A 269 -4.76 -12.49 18.32
C ARG A 269 -4.10 -11.61 19.37
N ALA A 270 -4.11 -12.02 20.63
CA ALA A 270 -3.52 -11.26 21.73
C ALA A 270 -1.99 -11.24 21.70
N LYS A 271 -1.33 -12.26 21.15
CA LYS A 271 0.14 -12.33 21.03
C LYS A 271 0.70 -11.28 20.06
N GLY A 272 -0.13 -10.73 19.18
CA GLY A 272 0.21 -9.53 18.41
C GLY A 272 1.26 -9.73 17.31
N ASN A 273 1.60 -10.97 16.96
CA ASN A 273 2.53 -11.30 15.86
C ASN A 273 1.85 -11.20 14.47
N ARG A 274 1.20 -10.06 14.16
CA ARG A 274 0.82 -9.73 12.79
C ARG A 274 1.87 -8.85 12.14
#